data_AF-A0A7V1F983-F1
#
_entry.id   AF-A0A7V1F983-F1
#
_cell.length_a   1.000
_cell.length_b   1.000
_cell.length_c   1.000
_cell.angle_alpha   90.00
_cell.angle_beta   90.00
_cell.angle_gamma   90.00
#
_symmetry.space_group_name_H-M   'P 1'
#
loop_
_entity.id
_entity.type
_entity.pdbx_description
1 polymer ?
#
loop_
_entity_poly.entity_id
_entity_poly.type
_entity_poly.pdbx_seq_one_letter_code
_entity_poly.pdbx_strand_id
1 'polypeptide(L)'
;MIRVKNWKVVLGSLLTVLAFSGFVFAQGGTNLIYNGDLEINEPFFFNAVGNGDGGAQIIWADDAAHTYFRSYKIVKTGASSQAVGWLSDNFAQYLWNGMKPVLYKIGGWYKTENV
;
A
#
# COMPACT_ATOMS: atom_id res chain seq x y z
N MET A 1 -26.70 -60.24 -14.63
CA MET A 1 -27.54 -59.37 -13.77
C MET A 1 -26.88 -59.28 -12.40
N ILE A 2 -26.11 -58.22 -12.14
CA ILE A 2 -25.38 -58.03 -10.88
C ILE A 2 -26.30 -57.29 -9.90
N ARG A 3 -26.71 -57.95 -8.81
CA ARG A 3 -27.44 -57.29 -7.71
C ARG A 3 -26.44 -56.63 -6.76
N VAL A 4 -26.35 -55.31 -6.80
CA VAL A 4 -25.57 -54.53 -5.82
C VAL A 4 -26.36 -54.49 -4.51
N LYS A 5 -25.88 -55.21 -3.49
CA LYS A 5 -26.62 -55.47 -2.24
C LYS A 5 -26.52 -54.34 -1.19
N ASN A 6 -25.68 -53.33 -1.38
CA ASN A 6 -25.29 -52.39 -0.31
C ASN A 6 -25.46 -50.90 -0.67
N TRP A 7 -26.64 -50.53 -1.19
CA TRP A 7 -27.00 -49.13 -1.53
C TRP A 7 -26.80 -48.14 -0.36
N LYS A 8 -26.99 -48.60 0.89
CA LYS A 8 -26.91 -47.74 2.09
C LYS A 8 -25.49 -47.24 2.38
N VAL A 9 -24.45 -47.95 1.94
CA VAL A 9 -23.05 -47.58 2.18
C VAL A 9 -22.60 -46.46 1.23
N VAL A 10 -23.17 -46.42 0.02
CA VAL A 10 -22.82 -45.45 -1.03
C VAL A 10 -23.47 -44.07 -0.76
N LEU A 11 -24.67 -44.04 -0.17
CA LEU A 11 -25.30 -42.77 0.23
C LEU A 11 -24.59 -42.10 1.42
N GLY A 12 -24.09 -42.89 2.37
CA GLY A 12 -23.41 -42.36 3.55
C GLY A 12 -22.10 -41.63 3.23
N SER A 13 -21.37 -42.12 2.23
CA SER A 13 -20.08 -41.56 1.79
C SER A 13 -20.22 -40.33 0.89
N LEU A 14 -21.36 -40.17 0.19
CA LEU A 14 -21.64 -38.97 -0.62
C LEU A 14 -21.99 -37.75 0.27
N LEU A 15 -22.65 -37.98 1.42
CA LEU A 15 -23.02 -36.90 2.34
C LEU A 15 -21.82 -36.33 3.12
N THR A 16 -20.77 -37.14 3.36
CA THR A 16 -19.60 -36.70 4.14
C THR A 16 -18.66 -35.80 3.35
N VAL A 17 -18.64 -35.92 2.01
CA VAL A 17 -17.79 -35.09 1.12
C VAL A 17 -18.36 -33.68 0.94
N LEU A 18 -19.69 -33.52 1.02
CA LEU A 18 -20.35 -32.21 0.90
C LEU A 18 -20.22 -31.33 2.16
N ALA A 19 -19.89 -31.90 3.32
CA ALA A 19 -19.77 -31.16 4.58
C ALA A 19 -18.41 -30.46 4.76
N PHE A 20 -17.43 -30.70 3.89
CA PHE A 20 -16.07 -30.17 4.02
C PHE A 20 -15.71 -29.02 3.07
N SER A 21 -16.64 -28.56 2.24
CA SER A 21 -16.37 -27.59 1.16
C SER A 21 -16.78 -26.14 1.48
N GLY A 22 -16.91 -25.77 2.76
CA GLY A 22 -17.58 -24.54 3.15
C GLY A 22 -16.81 -23.52 3.99
N PHE A 23 -15.49 -23.62 4.15
CA PHE A 23 -14.72 -22.51 4.74
C PHE A 23 -14.20 -21.61 3.63
N VAL A 24 -15.05 -20.69 3.17
CA VAL A 24 -14.58 -19.52 2.45
C VAL A 24 -13.95 -18.61 3.49
N PHE A 25 -12.62 -18.60 3.56
CA PHE A 25 -11.91 -17.50 4.23
C PHE A 25 -12.31 -16.23 3.50
N ALA A 26 -13.08 -15.37 4.17
CA ALA A 26 -13.22 -13.99 3.74
C ALA A 26 -11.82 -13.38 3.81
N GLN A 27 -11.11 -13.32 2.67
CA GLN A 27 -10.03 -12.37 2.53
C GLN A 27 -10.69 -11.00 2.67
N GLY A 28 -10.62 -10.41 3.86
CA GLY A 28 -10.83 -8.99 4.04
C GLY A 28 -9.76 -8.28 3.23
N GLY A 29 -9.98 -8.19 1.91
CA GLY A 29 -9.10 -7.52 0.99
C GLY A 29 -8.95 -6.10 1.52
N THR A 30 -7.76 -5.77 1.98
CA THR A 30 -7.45 -4.42 2.39
C THR A 30 -7.74 -3.54 1.17
N ASN A 31 -8.76 -2.69 1.26
CA ASN A 31 -9.11 -1.74 0.19
C ASN A 31 -8.10 -0.57 0.20
N LEU A 32 -6.82 -0.93 0.18
CA LEU A 32 -5.68 -0.05 0.18
C LEU A 32 -5.04 -0.18 -1.19
N ILE A 33 -5.01 0.94 -1.90
CA ILE A 33 -4.16 1.08 -3.07
C ILE A 33 -2.80 1.46 -2.51
N TYR A 34 -1.88 0.51 -2.50
CA TYR A 34 -0.56 0.70 -1.92
C TYR A 34 0.30 1.54 -2.86
N ASN A 35 0.73 2.70 -2.38
CA ASN A 35 1.93 3.34 -2.91
C ASN A 35 3.12 2.60 -2.29
N GLY A 36 4.09 2.18 -3.11
CA GLY A 36 5.23 1.32 -2.71
C GLY A 36 5.92 1.74 -1.40
N ASP A 37 6.67 0.82 -0.78
CA ASP A 37 7.49 1.18 0.38
C ASP A 37 8.61 2.15 -0.02
N LEU A 38 9.11 2.90 0.96
CA LEU A 38 10.20 3.84 0.75
C LEU A 38 11.57 3.16 0.83
N GLU A 39 11.65 1.82 0.89
CA GLU A 39 12.86 1.12 1.32
C GLU A 39 13.74 0.68 0.15
N ILE A 40 13.15 0.45 -1.03
CA ILE A 40 13.84 -0.25 -2.12
C ILE A 40 14.47 0.70 -3.15
N ASN A 41 13.78 1.78 -3.56
CA ASN A 41 14.25 2.68 -4.62
C ASN A 41 14.03 4.17 -4.30
N GLU A 42 15.10 4.96 -4.43
CA GLU A 42 15.05 6.43 -4.36
C GLU A 42 14.62 7.05 -5.69
N PRO A 43 13.65 7.97 -5.72
CA PRO A 43 12.50 8.13 -4.85
C PRO A 43 11.25 7.79 -5.66
N PHE A 44 10.91 6.49 -5.75
CA PHE A 44 9.80 5.90 -6.51
C PHE A 44 9.01 6.83 -7.46
N PHE A 45 7.98 7.54 -6.95
CA PHE A 45 7.15 8.49 -7.71
C PHE A 45 7.28 9.95 -7.22
N PHE A 46 8.25 10.26 -6.37
CA PHE A 46 8.41 11.61 -5.83
C PHE A 46 9.76 12.17 -6.24
N ASN A 47 9.78 13.40 -6.73
CA ASN A 47 11.01 14.08 -7.06
C ASN A 47 11.32 15.15 -6.02
N ALA A 48 12.59 15.26 -5.63
CA ALA A 48 13.05 16.35 -4.79
C ALA A 48 12.95 17.68 -5.56
N VAL A 49 12.31 18.69 -4.95
CA VAL A 49 12.18 20.04 -5.53
C VAL A 49 12.64 21.09 -4.54
N GLY A 50 13.28 22.14 -5.06
CA GLY A 50 13.75 23.27 -4.25
C GLY A 50 14.91 22.95 -3.30
N ASN A 51 15.68 21.89 -3.58
CA ASN A 51 16.88 21.58 -2.79
C ASN A 51 17.90 22.74 -2.90
N GLY A 52 18.34 23.27 -1.76
CA GLY A 52 19.22 24.44 -1.65
C GLY A 52 18.50 25.80 -1.57
N ASP A 53 17.23 25.91 -1.96
CA ASP A 53 16.50 27.19 -1.89
C ASP A 53 16.23 27.57 -0.43
N GLY A 54 16.54 28.82 -0.06
CA GLY A 54 16.46 29.26 1.35
C GLY A 54 17.29 28.40 2.31
N GLY A 55 18.32 27.69 1.82
CA GLY A 55 19.14 26.78 2.61
C GLY A 55 18.44 25.45 2.97
N ALA A 56 17.38 25.08 2.25
CA ALA A 56 16.68 23.83 2.50
C ALA A 56 17.43 22.60 1.98
N GLN A 57 17.21 21.45 2.63
CA GLN A 57 17.71 20.15 2.20
C GLN A 57 16.57 19.16 2.04
N ILE A 58 16.54 18.46 0.91
CA ILE A 58 15.56 17.42 0.59
C ILE A 58 16.28 16.08 0.57
N ILE A 59 15.92 15.19 1.51
CA ILE A 59 16.75 14.03 1.88
C ILE A 59 15.88 12.77 1.94
N TRP A 60 16.28 11.71 1.23
CA TRP A 60 15.73 10.37 1.43
C TRP A 60 16.42 9.72 2.62
N ALA A 61 15.89 10.04 3.80
CA ALA A 61 16.57 9.82 5.06
C ALA A 61 16.39 8.38 5.54
N ASP A 62 17.39 7.86 6.25
CA ASP A 62 17.36 6.60 7.00
C ASP A 62 17.47 6.80 8.52
N ASP A 63 17.37 8.04 8.99
CA ASP A 63 17.58 8.41 10.39
C ASP A 63 16.28 8.56 11.20
N ALA A 64 15.14 8.68 10.52
CA ALA A 64 13.83 8.73 11.14
C ALA A 64 12.77 8.24 10.16
N ALA A 65 11.97 7.26 10.55
CA ALA A 65 10.86 6.73 9.75
C ALA A 65 9.69 6.32 10.63
N HIS A 66 8.48 6.32 10.06
CA HIS A 66 7.30 5.77 10.75
C HIS A 66 7.32 4.23 10.75
N THR A 67 7.80 3.64 9.66
CA THR A 67 7.90 2.19 9.48
C THR A 67 9.23 1.89 8.80
N TYR A 68 9.90 0.81 9.21
CA TYR A 68 11.22 0.40 8.72
C TYR A 68 12.28 1.51 8.85
N PHE A 69 12.95 1.89 7.76
CA PHE A 69 14.16 2.70 7.83
C PHE A 69 14.04 4.03 7.10
N ARG A 70 13.33 4.09 5.97
CA ARG A 70 13.37 5.25 5.07
C ARG A 70 12.20 6.22 5.24
N SER A 71 12.47 7.51 5.05
CA SER A 71 11.44 8.54 4.96
C SER A 71 11.80 9.68 4.02
N TYR A 72 10.79 10.43 3.61
CA TYR A 72 10.96 11.72 2.95
C TYR A 72 11.18 12.81 3.98
N LYS A 73 12.40 13.33 4.06
CA LYS A 73 12.80 14.38 5.00
C LYS A 73 12.98 15.71 4.28
N ILE A 74 12.54 16.78 4.94
CA ILE A 74 12.72 18.17 4.52
C ILE A 74 13.33 18.91 5.69
N VAL A 75 14.52 19.47 5.51
CA VAL A 75 15.16 20.36 6.48
C VAL A 75 15.06 21.78 5.93
N LYS A 76 14.52 22.71 6.71
CA LYS A 76 14.44 24.13 6.34
C LYS A 76 15.23 24.95 7.35
N THR A 77 16.14 25.79 6.86
CA THR A 77 16.93 26.71 7.68
C THR A 77 16.45 28.16 7.57
N GLY A 78 15.57 28.45 6.61
CA GLY A 78 14.96 29.74 6.40
C GLY A 78 13.70 29.68 5.55
N ALA A 79 13.12 30.85 5.29
CA ALA A 79 12.02 31.01 4.36
C ALA A 79 12.50 30.77 2.92
N SER A 80 11.64 30.18 2.10
CA SER A 80 11.88 29.92 0.70
C SER A 80 10.91 30.73 -0.16
N SER A 81 11.36 31.12 -1.35
CA SER A 81 10.53 31.83 -2.34
C SER A 81 9.87 30.87 -3.34
N GLN A 82 10.20 29.58 -3.27
CA GLN A 82 9.78 28.52 -4.18
C GLN A 82 9.15 27.35 -3.43
N ALA A 83 8.55 26.41 -4.16
CA ALA A 83 8.12 25.15 -3.55
C ALA A 83 9.35 24.31 -3.18
N VAL A 84 9.42 23.90 -1.91
CA VAL A 84 10.50 23.06 -1.36
C VAL A 84 9.91 21.81 -0.73
N GLY A 85 10.29 20.64 -1.25
CA GLY A 85 9.87 19.36 -0.70
C GLY A 85 9.96 18.21 -1.68
N TRP A 86 9.04 17.26 -1.52
CA TRP A 86 8.88 16.09 -2.38
C TRP A 86 7.62 16.26 -3.22
N LEU A 87 7.79 16.36 -4.53
CA LEU A 87 6.68 16.53 -5.46
C LEU A 87 6.40 15.21 -6.15
N SER A 88 5.15 14.74 -6.07
CA SER A 88 4.76 13.55 -6.81
C SER A 88 4.80 13.78 -8.32
N ASP A 89 5.24 12.76 -9.06
CA ASP A 89 4.96 12.63 -10.49
C ASP A 89 3.46 12.39 -10.74
N ASN A 90 3.11 12.04 -11.98
CA ASN A 90 1.73 11.80 -12.39
C ASN A 90 1.15 10.50 -11.79
N PHE A 91 0.80 10.53 -10.50
CA PHE A 91 0.10 9.43 -9.83
C PHE A 91 -1.20 9.04 -10.55
N ALA A 92 -1.89 10.01 -11.15
CA ALA A 92 -3.12 9.76 -11.88
C ALA A 92 -2.91 8.77 -13.05
N GLN A 93 -1.77 8.88 -13.73
CA GLN A 93 -1.41 8.02 -14.85
C GLN A 93 -0.77 6.69 -14.43
N TYR A 94 0.08 6.70 -13.40
CA TYR A 94 0.88 5.53 -13.06
C TYR A 94 0.26 4.63 -11.99
N LEU A 95 -0.42 5.21 -10.99
CA LEU A 95 -0.95 4.46 -9.84
C LEU A 95 -2.48 4.43 -9.82
N TRP A 96 -3.12 5.52 -10.22
CA TRP A 96 -4.57 5.67 -10.15
C TRP A 96 -5.30 5.36 -11.45
N ASN A 97 -4.55 4.98 -12.48
CA ASN A 97 -5.13 4.61 -13.76
C ASN A 97 -5.97 3.33 -13.61
N GLY A 98 -7.25 3.41 -13.93
CA GLY A 98 -8.21 2.31 -13.73
C GLY A 98 -8.86 2.26 -12.35
N MET A 99 -8.65 3.27 -11.49
CA MET A 99 -9.41 3.40 -10.24
C MET A 99 -10.91 3.56 -10.54
N LYS A 100 -11.73 2.96 -9.66
CA LYS A 100 -13.20 3.04 -9.77
C LYS A 100 -13.65 4.48 -9.45
N PRO A 101 -14.77 4.96 -10.01
CA PRO A 101 -15.31 6.28 -9.69
C PRO A 101 -16.02 6.27 -8.32
N VAL A 102 -15.24 6.08 -7.25
CA VAL A 102 -15.70 6.05 -5.86
C VAL A 102 -14.87 7.00 -5.01
N LEU A 103 -15.33 7.29 -3.80
CA LEU A 103 -14.59 8.14 -2.87
C LEU A 103 -13.36 7.38 -2.31
N TYR A 104 -12.20 8.01 -2.40
CA TYR A 104 -10.96 7.52 -1.79
C TYR A 104 -10.53 8.38 -0.61
N LYS A 105 -9.91 7.76 0.39
CA LYS A 105 -9.22 8.45 1.47
C LYS A 105 -7.73 8.40 1.19
N ILE A 106 -7.10 9.57 1.17
CA ILE A 106 -5.65 9.72 1.04
C ILE A 106 -5.10 10.10 2.41
N GLY A 107 -4.04 9.42 2.84
CA GLY A 107 -3.42 9.65 4.15
C GLY A 107 -1.93 9.31 4.13
N GLY A 108 -1.25 9.74 5.18
CA GLY A 108 0.19 9.51 5.36
C GLY A 108 0.59 9.80 6.80
N TRP A 109 1.81 9.39 7.15
CA TRP A 109 2.41 9.65 8.45
C TRP A 109 3.39 10.81 8.35
N TYR A 110 3.28 11.75 9.26
CA TYR A 110 4.09 12.96 9.27
C TYR A 110 4.70 13.17 10.65
N LYS A 111 5.95 13.63 10.67
CA LYS A 111 6.64 14.08 11.87
C LYS A 111 7.24 15.45 11.60
N THR A 112 7.11 16.35 12.57
CA THR A 112 7.70 17.69 12.53
C THR A 112 8.60 17.88 13.74
N GLU A 113 9.71 18.58 13.58
CA GLU A 113 10.64 18.92 14.65
C GLU A 113 10.93 20.42 14.61
N ASN A 114 10.97 21.05 15.80
CA ASN A 114 11.33 22.47 15.98
C ASN A 114 10.50 23.44 15.10
N VAL A 115 9.17 23.27 15.12
CA VAL A 115 8.20 24.15 14.44
C VAL A 115 8.04 25.46 15.20
#